data_AF-A0AAD0YDQ5-F1
#
_entry.id   AF-A0AAD0YDQ5-F1
#
_cell.length_a   1.000
_cell.length_b   1.000
_cell.length_c   1.000
_cell.angle_alpha   90.00
_cell.angle_beta   90.00
_cell.angle_gamma   90.00
#
_symmetry.space_group_name_H-M   'P 1'
#
loop_
_entity.id
_entity.type
_entity.pdbx_description
1 polymer ?
#
loop_
_entity_poly.entity_id
_entity_poly.type
_entity_poly.pdbx_seq_one_letter_code
_entity_poly.pdbx_strand_id
1 'polypeptide(L)'
;MDNPTMNLIKDERADIPFVDVLVPYTEGFVNELKKTNISAVLINKLHTGLLNEMSSVAEVTLQDELNNLKKNGLSIYSEFVETMYSTLAIKYPVLNKILKTVANNYLIHIQNIFSNFSKDLHLISKTFSLALNSNITIKDINLSLGDGHGGESTASVTLSNDTKLIYKPRNIDTAKSYNIFIDWINQKLNINLKILRCLNYEHYGWLEFADHHCADSVTDLQEYYQKAGVLLAVTLLLGSKDCHYENVIASGKNPVIIDHETIIQPVLSQQSIRTWDEHHKIAPFSVLESMLIINKNTGVPTEYAGYGIKGNIEIMDLEKKVIHPNTIDSKRDTRFVFRKLVKENIPFYEDKHLFAADYRAFFIEGFTKAYDLFVSSKDELMSSDSPIQGFKKQKIRYVWRPTFVYFRILKYMRSSVFMKSSEAYESKLYELMSKAYQKADCENYKFILNHEMQQMLKGDIPFFNLDSQDHHLGGNGSFKIFSHNCIENIEQRINLFSTKHKEEQIEFINNWLNINTSV
;
A
#
# COMPACT_ATOMS: atom_id res chain seq x y z
N MET A 1 -26.47 32.33 -15.44
CA MET A 1 -27.33 32.01 -14.28
C MET A 1 -26.43 31.41 -13.23
N ASP A 2 -26.05 32.23 -12.25
CA ASP A 2 -25.09 31.86 -11.22
C ASP A 2 -25.75 30.88 -10.25
N ASN A 3 -25.21 29.66 -10.19
CA ASN A 3 -25.62 28.67 -9.20
C ASN A 3 -24.90 29.02 -7.87
N PRO A 4 -25.61 29.42 -6.80
CA PRO A 4 -24.99 29.86 -5.55
C PRO A 4 -24.12 28.78 -4.89
N THR A 5 -24.41 27.51 -5.19
CA THR A 5 -23.63 26.34 -4.76
C THR A 5 -22.24 26.28 -5.40
N MET A 6 -22.06 26.83 -6.61
CA MET A 6 -20.76 26.88 -7.31
C MET A 6 -19.81 27.93 -6.70
N ASN A 7 -20.34 29.02 -6.12
CA ASN A 7 -19.51 30.12 -5.62
C ASN A 7 -18.96 29.88 -4.20
N LEU A 8 -19.68 29.16 -3.32
CA LEU A 8 -19.17 28.77 -2.00
C LEU A 8 -18.16 27.62 -2.06
N ILE A 9 -18.23 26.77 -3.08
CA ILE A 9 -17.30 25.64 -3.31
C ILE A 9 -15.98 26.11 -3.94
N LYS A 10 -15.99 27.27 -4.62
CA LYS A 10 -14.81 27.80 -5.34
C LYS A 10 -13.65 28.22 -4.43
N ASP A 11 -13.93 28.69 -3.21
CA ASP A 11 -12.88 29.20 -2.31
C ASP A 11 -12.14 28.08 -1.56
N GLU A 12 -12.85 27.05 -1.06
CA GLU A 12 -12.22 25.91 -0.34
C GLU A 12 -11.39 24.99 -1.26
N ARG A 13 -11.56 25.10 -2.58
CA ARG A 13 -10.98 24.19 -3.57
C ARG A 13 -10.12 24.89 -4.61
N ALA A 14 -9.86 26.18 -4.42
CA ALA A 14 -9.04 27.00 -5.32
C ALA A 14 -7.62 26.45 -5.51
N ASP A 15 -7.11 25.71 -4.52
CA ASP A 15 -5.78 25.09 -4.56
C ASP A 15 -5.70 23.82 -5.40
N ILE A 16 -6.83 23.21 -5.78
CA ILE A 16 -6.86 22.02 -6.64
C ILE A 16 -6.65 22.45 -8.10
N PRO A 17 -5.54 22.06 -8.75
CA PRO A 17 -5.25 22.54 -10.10
C PRO A 17 -6.31 22.12 -11.13
N PHE A 18 -6.73 23.07 -11.95
CA PHE A 18 -7.71 22.91 -13.02
C PHE A 18 -9.08 22.40 -12.55
N VAL A 19 -9.45 22.66 -11.29
CA VAL A 19 -10.70 22.19 -10.69
C VAL A 19 -11.93 22.59 -11.51
N ASP A 20 -11.93 23.80 -12.08
CA ASP A 20 -13.03 24.29 -12.91
C ASP A 20 -13.27 23.39 -14.12
N VAL A 21 -12.21 22.84 -14.74
CA VAL A 21 -12.34 21.92 -15.89
C VAL A 21 -12.91 20.55 -15.46
N LEU A 22 -12.69 20.15 -14.21
CA LEU A 22 -12.97 18.81 -13.70
C LEU A 22 -14.36 18.66 -13.08
N VAL A 23 -14.93 19.74 -12.53
CA VAL A 23 -16.25 19.74 -11.88
C VAL A 23 -17.35 19.04 -12.70
N PRO A 24 -17.49 19.26 -14.02
CA PRO A 24 -18.54 18.60 -14.81
C PRO A 24 -18.49 17.06 -14.76
N TYR A 25 -17.31 16.46 -14.58
CA TYR A 25 -17.18 15.00 -14.47
C TYR A 25 -17.70 14.44 -13.14
N THR A 26 -17.92 15.30 -12.14
CA THR A 26 -18.29 14.90 -10.78
C THR A 26 -19.78 15.10 -10.46
N GLU A 27 -20.56 15.66 -11.39
CA GLU A 27 -21.98 15.96 -11.17
C GLU A 27 -22.79 14.69 -10.84
N GLY A 28 -22.57 13.61 -11.58
CA GLY A 28 -23.19 12.31 -11.33
C GLY A 28 -22.86 11.78 -9.93
N PHE A 29 -21.59 11.86 -9.52
CA PHE A 29 -21.12 11.46 -8.19
C PHE A 29 -21.85 12.21 -7.08
N VAL A 30 -21.91 13.55 -7.16
CA VAL A 30 -22.58 14.38 -6.14
C VAL A 30 -24.08 14.09 -6.08
N ASN A 31 -24.72 13.94 -7.24
CA ASN A 31 -26.15 13.66 -7.33
C ASN A 31 -26.50 12.29 -6.73
N GLU A 32 -25.68 11.26 -6.96
CA GLU A 32 -25.89 9.94 -6.36
C GLU A 32 -25.68 9.96 -4.84
N LEU A 33 -24.62 10.59 -4.34
CA LEU A 33 -24.41 10.65 -2.88
C LEU A 33 -25.49 11.47 -2.15
N LYS A 34 -26.04 12.53 -2.77
CA LYS A 34 -27.16 13.29 -2.19
C LYS A 34 -28.45 12.48 -2.03
N LYS A 35 -28.61 11.37 -2.75
CA LYS A 35 -29.75 10.44 -2.59
C LYS A 35 -29.58 9.49 -1.39
N THR A 36 -28.40 9.45 -0.79
CA THR A 36 -28.08 8.57 0.34
C THR A 36 -28.14 9.34 1.66
N ASN A 37 -28.20 8.61 2.80
CA ASN A 37 -28.24 9.21 4.14
C ASN A 37 -26.85 9.62 4.67
N ILE A 38 -26.01 10.18 3.79
CA ILE A 38 -24.65 10.63 4.12
C ILE A 38 -24.68 12.12 4.49
N SER A 39 -23.90 12.51 5.50
CA SER A 39 -23.83 13.91 5.92
C SER A 39 -23.26 14.81 4.81
N ALA A 40 -23.76 16.04 4.70
CA ALA A 40 -23.26 17.01 3.71
C ALA A 40 -21.75 17.29 3.87
N VAL A 41 -21.25 17.25 5.12
CA VAL A 41 -19.81 17.41 5.43
C VAL A 41 -19.00 16.28 4.82
N LEU A 42 -19.43 15.02 4.97
CA LEU A 42 -18.73 13.87 4.39
C LEU A 42 -18.83 13.88 2.86
N ILE A 43 -19.98 14.25 2.28
CA ILE A 43 -20.11 14.42 0.82
C ILE A 43 -19.11 15.47 0.31
N ASN A 44 -18.99 16.61 1.00
CA ASN A 44 -18.03 17.66 0.61
C ASN A 44 -16.59 17.12 0.62
N LYS A 45 -16.20 16.43 1.70
CA LYS A 45 -14.86 15.83 1.81
C LYS A 45 -14.58 14.81 0.71
N LEU A 46 -15.51 13.87 0.47
CA LEU A 46 -15.36 12.85 -0.55
C LEU A 46 -15.27 13.46 -1.96
N HIS A 47 -16.05 14.52 -2.23
CA HIS A 47 -15.99 15.25 -3.49
C HIS A 47 -14.64 15.97 -3.69
N THR A 48 -14.12 16.62 -2.64
CA THR A 48 -12.77 17.20 -2.66
C THR A 48 -11.71 16.13 -2.91
N GLY A 49 -11.84 14.94 -2.32
CA GLY A 49 -10.96 13.80 -2.58
C GLY A 49 -10.97 13.35 -4.05
N LEU A 50 -12.17 13.19 -4.64
CA LEU A 50 -12.32 12.85 -6.06
C LEU A 50 -11.67 13.91 -6.96
N LEU A 51 -11.89 15.20 -6.69
CA LEU A 51 -11.29 16.29 -7.49
C LEU A 51 -9.76 16.29 -7.42
N ASN A 52 -9.18 16.00 -6.25
CA ASN A 52 -7.72 15.84 -6.12
C ASN A 52 -7.19 14.67 -6.95
N GLU A 53 -7.87 13.52 -6.93
CA GLU A 53 -7.48 12.35 -7.71
C GLU A 53 -7.54 12.66 -9.22
N MET A 54 -8.64 13.24 -9.68
CA MET A 54 -8.82 13.66 -11.08
C MET A 54 -7.80 14.71 -11.51
N SER A 55 -7.51 15.69 -10.65
CA SER A 55 -6.49 16.71 -10.90
C SER A 55 -5.11 16.08 -11.03
N SER A 56 -4.74 15.15 -10.16
CA SER A 56 -3.44 14.46 -10.23
C SER A 56 -3.22 13.75 -11.58
N VAL A 57 -4.30 13.26 -12.21
CA VAL A 57 -4.28 12.60 -13.51
C VAL A 57 -4.23 13.61 -14.66
N ALA A 58 -5.02 14.69 -14.58
CA ALA A 58 -5.20 15.65 -15.66
C ALA A 58 -4.16 16.78 -15.70
N GLU A 59 -3.56 17.13 -14.56
CA GLU A 59 -2.75 18.33 -14.35
C GLU A 59 -1.71 18.55 -15.47
N VAL A 60 -0.94 17.51 -15.79
CA VAL A 60 0.14 17.61 -16.78
C VAL A 60 -0.41 17.96 -18.16
N THR A 61 -1.49 17.29 -18.57
CA THR A 61 -2.10 17.50 -19.89
C THR A 61 -2.77 18.87 -19.97
N LEU A 62 -3.51 19.27 -18.93
CA LEU A 62 -4.21 20.56 -18.90
C LEU A 62 -3.22 21.73 -18.80
N GLN A 63 -2.12 21.57 -18.08
CA GLN A 63 -1.06 22.58 -18.04
C GLN A 63 -0.36 22.74 -19.39
N ASP A 64 -0.05 21.65 -20.09
CA ASP A 64 0.52 21.70 -21.44
C ASP A 64 -0.43 22.43 -22.39
N GLU A 65 -1.73 22.15 -22.30
CA GLU A 65 -2.74 22.78 -23.13
C GLU A 65 -2.92 24.27 -22.84
N LEU A 66 -2.98 24.67 -21.56
CA LEU A 66 -3.00 26.07 -21.15
C LEU A 66 -1.78 26.81 -21.70
N ASN A 67 -0.59 26.22 -21.58
CA ASN A 67 0.64 26.82 -22.11
C ASN A 67 0.59 27.00 -23.64
N ASN A 68 0.00 26.05 -24.37
CA ASN A 68 -0.15 26.15 -25.83
C ASN A 68 -1.15 27.24 -26.23
N LEU A 69 -2.29 27.33 -25.55
CA LEU A 69 -3.29 28.36 -25.82
C LEU A 69 -2.78 29.75 -25.47
N LYS A 70 -2.02 29.90 -24.38
CA LYS A 70 -1.33 31.15 -24.02
C LYS A 70 -0.38 31.62 -25.12
N LYS A 71 0.40 30.71 -25.71
CA LYS A 71 1.28 31.03 -26.85
C LYS A 71 0.50 31.48 -28.09
N ASN A 72 -0.76 31.07 -28.21
CA ASN A 72 -1.67 31.43 -29.30
C ASN A 72 -2.59 32.61 -28.96
N GLY A 73 -2.28 33.38 -27.91
CA GLY A 73 -2.97 34.64 -27.60
C GLY A 73 -4.07 34.56 -26.54
N LEU A 74 -4.31 33.40 -25.92
CA LEU A 74 -5.21 33.30 -24.77
C LEU A 74 -4.67 34.14 -23.60
N SER A 75 -5.50 35.03 -23.06
CA SER A 75 -5.14 35.94 -21.95
C SER A 75 -6.05 35.84 -20.73
N ILE A 76 -7.17 35.12 -20.83
CA ILE A 76 -8.17 34.99 -19.77
C ILE A 76 -8.38 33.50 -19.44
N TYR A 77 -8.35 33.14 -18.16
CA TYR A 77 -8.48 31.73 -17.73
C TYR A 77 -9.88 31.16 -17.94
N SER A 78 -10.95 31.95 -17.80
CA SER A 78 -12.32 31.47 -18.06
C SER A 78 -12.52 31.00 -19.50
N GLU A 79 -11.90 31.66 -20.47
CA GLU A 79 -11.90 31.24 -21.88
C GLU A 79 -11.21 29.88 -22.08
N PHE A 80 -10.15 29.60 -21.30
CA PHE A 80 -9.53 28.26 -21.27
C PHE A 80 -10.51 27.20 -20.78
N VAL A 81 -11.22 27.47 -19.68
CA VAL A 81 -12.20 26.53 -19.11
C VAL A 81 -13.32 26.23 -20.12
N GLU A 82 -13.90 27.26 -20.75
CA GLU A 82 -14.94 27.10 -21.78
C GLU A 82 -14.44 26.33 -23.01
N THR A 83 -13.20 26.59 -23.43
CA THR A 83 -12.55 25.83 -24.51
C THR A 83 -12.40 24.35 -24.12
N MET A 84 -12.02 24.06 -22.88
CA MET A 84 -11.85 22.68 -22.41
C MET A 84 -13.18 21.93 -22.28
N TYR A 85 -14.25 22.60 -21.84
CA TYR A 85 -15.58 21.98 -21.81
C TYR A 85 -16.04 21.51 -23.18
N SER A 86 -15.75 22.28 -24.23
CA SER A 86 -16.18 21.95 -25.60
C SER A 86 -15.24 20.98 -26.33
N THR A 87 -13.94 21.00 -26.02
CA THR A 87 -12.93 20.32 -26.85
C THR A 87 -12.18 19.18 -26.17
N LEU A 88 -12.19 19.06 -24.83
CA LEU A 88 -11.35 18.08 -24.11
C LEU A 88 -11.64 16.64 -24.56
N ALA A 89 -12.91 16.26 -24.69
CA ALA A 89 -13.28 14.92 -25.13
C ALA A 89 -12.80 14.57 -26.54
N ILE A 90 -12.68 15.57 -27.41
CA ILE A 90 -12.26 15.41 -28.82
C ILE A 90 -10.73 15.45 -28.92
N LYS A 91 -10.10 16.42 -28.24
CA LYS A 91 -8.67 16.65 -28.30
C LYS A 91 -7.87 15.66 -27.46
N TYR A 92 -8.43 15.23 -26.33
CA TYR A 92 -7.81 14.31 -25.38
C TYR A 92 -8.75 13.15 -25.01
N PRO A 93 -9.13 12.29 -25.98
CA PRO A 93 -10.11 11.23 -25.77
C PRO A 93 -9.69 10.23 -24.69
N VAL A 94 -8.38 9.96 -24.56
CA VAL A 94 -7.85 9.06 -23.53
C VAL A 94 -8.00 9.69 -22.14
N LEU A 95 -7.67 10.97 -21.97
CA LEU A 95 -7.87 11.68 -20.70
C LEU A 95 -9.35 11.70 -20.30
N ASN A 96 -10.23 12.03 -21.24
CA ASN A 96 -11.67 12.02 -21.01
C ASN A 96 -12.19 10.65 -20.54
N LYS A 97 -11.70 9.56 -21.15
CA LYS A 97 -12.02 8.19 -20.70
C LYS A 97 -11.52 7.93 -19.28
N ILE A 98 -10.27 8.26 -18.97
CA ILE A 98 -9.69 8.05 -17.64
C ILE A 98 -10.46 8.85 -16.58
N LEU A 99 -10.79 10.13 -16.82
CA LEU A 99 -11.54 10.96 -15.88
C LEU A 99 -12.92 10.38 -15.56
N LYS A 100 -13.63 9.86 -16.56
CA LYS A 100 -14.91 9.16 -16.35
C LYS A 100 -14.73 7.88 -15.54
N THR A 101 -13.70 7.10 -15.84
CA THR A 101 -13.39 5.87 -15.10
C THR A 101 -13.07 6.16 -13.63
N VAL A 102 -12.23 7.17 -13.35
CA VAL A 102 -11.88 7.58 -11.98
C VAL A 102 -13.14 7.98 -11.21
N ALA A 103 -13.99 8.85 -11.77
CA ALA A 103 -15.22 9.27 -11.12
C ALA A 103 -16.18 8.10 -10.82
N ASN A 104 -16.34 7.17 -11.78
CA ASN A 104 -17.20 6.01 -11.61
C ASN A 104 -16.66 5.03 -10.57
N ASN A 105 -15.37 4.70 -10.63
CA ASN A 105 -14.72 3.77 -9.70
C ASN A 105 -14.76 4.31 -8.26
N TYR A 106 -14.46 5.60 -8.09
CA TYR A 106 -14.52 6.27 -6.80
C TYR A 106 -15.93 6.23 -6.19
N LEU A 107 -16.98 6.46 -7.00
CA LEU A 107 -18.37 6.31 -6.57
C LEU A 107 -18.69 4.88 -6.12
N ILE A 108 -18.36 3.89 -6.95
CA ILE A 108 -18.63 2.48 -6.67
C ILE A 108 -17.94 2.04 -5.39
N HIS A 109 -16.68 2.45 -5.19
CA HIS A 109 -15.92 2.10 -4.01
C HIS A 109 -16.57 2.63 -2.72
N ILE A 110 -17.03 3.88 -2.72
CA ILE A 110 -17.77 4.45 -1.59
C ILE A 110 -19.09 3.71 -1.36
N GLN A 111 -19.85 3.44 -2.44
CA GLN A 111 -21.10 2.69 -2.34
C GLN A 111 -20.88 1.29 -1.76
N ASN A 112 -19.80 0.60 -2.14
CA ASN A 112 -19.42 -0.69 -1.60
C ASN A 112 -19.14 -0.61 -0.09
N ILE A 113 -18.38 0.40 0.36
CA ILE A 113 -18.09 0.61 1.78
C ILE A 113 -19.38 0.78 2.58
N PHE A 114 -20.29 1.65 2.14
CA PHE A 114 -21.57 1.88 2.82
C PHE A 114 -22.49 0.65 2.80
N SER A 115 -22.58 -0.03 1.65
CA SER A 115 -23.39 -1.24 1.48
C SER A 115 -22.89 -2.38 2.38
N ASN A 116 -21.59 -2.66 2.35
CA ASN A 116 -20.97 -3.69 3.17
C ASN A 116 -21.07 -3.33 4.67
N PHE A 117 -20.82 -2.08 5.05
CA PHE A 117 -20.99 -1.64 6.44
C PHE A 117 -22.41 -1.88 6.96
N SER A 118 -23.42 -1.48 6.16
CA SER A 118 -24.83 -1.63 6.54
C SER A 118 -25.22 -3.11 6.67
N LYS A 119 -24.73 -3.94 5.75
CA LYS A 119 -24.94 -5.40 5.76
C LYS A 119 -24.29 -6.07 6.98
N ASP A 120 -23.10 -5.62 7.34
CA ASP A 120 -22.25 -6.28 8.33
C ASP A 120 -22.37 -5.70 9.74
N LEU A 121 -23.12 -4.61 9.93
CA LEU A 121 -23.15 -3.80 11.15
C LEU A 121 -23.28 -4.63 12.45
N HIS A 122 -24.11 -5.67 12.45
CA HIS A 122 -24.27 -6.57 13.59
C HIS A 122 -22.97 -7.33 13.93
N LEU A 123 -22.31 -7.91 12.91
CA LEU A 123 -21.05 -8.64 13.09
C LEU A 123 -19.88 -7.70 13.38
N ILE A 124 -19.86 -6.52 12.76
CA ILE A 124 -18.91 -5.44 13.09
C ILE A 124 -19.05 -5.08 14.58
N SER A 125 -20.28 -4.85 15.04
CA SER A 125 -20.53 -4.46 16.44
C SER A 125 -20.06 -5.52 17.43
N LYS A 126 -20.31 -6.80 17.13
CA LYS A 126 -19.84 -7.91 17.96
C LYS A 126 -18.31 -8.05 17.92
N THR A 127 -17.71 -8.02 16.74
CA THR A 127 -16.27 -8.29 16.54
C THR A 127 -15.41 -7.17 17.11
N PHE A 128 -15.80 -5.92 16.88
CA PHE A 128 -15.05 -4.74 17.31
C PHE A 128 -15.52 -4.17 18.65
N SER A 129 -16.41 -4.90 19.35
CA SER A 129 -16.89 -4.56 20.69
C SER A 129 -17.58 -3.19 20.76
N LEU A 130 -18.39 -2.86 19.75
CA LEU A 130 -19.16 -1.62 19.71
C LEU A 130 -20.39 -1.73 20.62
N ALA A 131 -20.74 -0.64 21.30
CA ALA A 131 -21.95 -0.59 22.12
C ALA A 131 -23.21 -0.67 21.23
N LEU A 132 -23.91 -1.81 21.32
CA LEU A 132 -25.09 -2.18 20.50
C LEU A 132 -26.28 -1.20 20.58
N ASN A 133 -26.29 -0.29 21.55
CA ASN A 133 -27.41 0.62 21.83
C ASN A 133 -27.34 1.96 21.08
N SER A 134 -26.40 2.11 20.14
CA SER A 134 -26.23 3.33 19.36
C SER A 134 -26.56 3.08 17.89
N ASN A 135 -27.28 4.01 17.25
CA ASN A 135 -27.43 4.04 15.79
C ASN A 135 -26.07 4.41 15.19
N ILE A 136 -25.15 3.44 15.12
CA ILE A 136 -23.80 3.67 14.63
C ILE A 136 -23.85 3.89 13.12
N THR A 137 -23.33 5.03 12.69
CA THR A 137 -23.21 5.40 11.28
C THR A 137 -21.76 5.67 10.92
N ILE A 138 -21.45 5.72 9.63
CA ILE A 138 -20.15 6.18 9.16
C ILE A 138 -20.11 7.70 9.30
N LYS A 139 -19.16 8.20 10.10
CA LYS A 139 -18.86 9.62 10.31
C LYS A 139 -17.90 10.15 9.25
N ASP A 140 -16.87 9.35 8.94
CA ASP A 140 -15.80 9.76 8.04
C ASP A 140 -15.20 8.58 7.28
N ILE A 141 -14.65 8.86 6.08
CA ILE A 141 -13.90 7.90 5.27
C ILE A 141 -12.63 8.60 4.77
N ASN A 142 -11.47 7.96 4.97
CA ASN A 142 -10.25 8.31 4.26
C ASN A 142 -9.93 7.18 3.29
N LEU A 143 -9.93 7.52 2.01
CA LEU A 143 -9.55 6.63 0.91
C LEU A 143 -8.03 6.72 0.69
N SER A 144 -7.49 5.83 -0.15
CA SER A 144 -6.09 5.86 -0.60
C SER A 144 -5.05 5.51 0.48
N LEU A 145 -5.35 4.57 1.38
CA LEU A 145 -4.39 4.03 2.36
C LEU A 145 -3.56 2.85 1.81
N GLY A 146 -3.54 2.66 0.50
CA GLY A 146 -2.79 1.62 -0.19
C GLY A 146 -2.99 1.71 -1.69
N ASP A 147 -2.35 0.81 -2.43
CA ASP A 147 -2.46 0.75 -3.88
C ASP A 147 -3.90 0.52 -4.34
N GLY A 148 -4.29 1.25 -5.39
CA GLY A 148 -5.57 1.08 -6.06
C GLY A 148 -5.53 -0.10 -7.03
N HIS A 149 -6.51 -0.99 -6.91
CA HIS A 149 -6.68 -2.16 -7.77
C HIS A 149 -8.15 -2.29 -8.17
N GLY A 150 -8.45 -2.32 -9.47
CA GLY A 150 -9.82 -2.39 -9.97
C GLY A 150 -10.68 -1.19 -9.57
N GLY A 151 -10.06 -0.03 -9.32
CA GLY A 151 -10.75 1.16 -8.83
C GLY A 151 -11.07 1.20 -7.33
N GLU A 152 -10.65 0.22 -6.54
CA GLU A 152 -10.82 0.20 -5.09
C GLU A 152 -9.46 0.21 -4.37
N SER A 153 -9.42 0.74 -3.14
CA SER A 153 -8.21 0.77 -2.30
C SER A 153 -8.55 0.46 -0.84
N THR A 154 -7.53 0.22 -0.02
CA THR A 154 -7.73 0.16 1.43
C THR A 154 -8.22 1.53 1.94
N ALA A 155 -9.23 1.53 2.80
CA ALA A 155 -9.84 2.75 3.35
C ALA A 155 -9.93 2.69 4.88
N SER A 156 -9.75 3.82 5.57
CA SER A 156 -10.14 3.93 6.98
C SER A 156 -11.56 4.48 7.08
N VAL A 157 -12.38 3.86 7.90
CA VAL A 157 -13.76 4.26 8.18
C VAL A 157 -13.84 4.65 9.64
N THR A 158 -14.21 5.91 9.91
CA THR A 158 -14.48 6.40 11.27
C THR A 158 -15.98 6.39 11.50
N LEU A 159 -16.41 5.78 12.60
CA LEU A 159 -17.80 5.65 12.98
C LEU A 159 -18.26 6.85 13.83
N SER A 160 -19.58 6.98 14.02
CA SER A 160 -20.19 8.08 14.79
C SER A 160 -19.78 8.11 16.27
N ASN A 161 -19.26 7.01 16.81
CA ASN A 161 -18.69 6.90 18.15
C ASN A 161 -17.15 7.03 18.16
N ASP A 162 -16.55 7.54 17.08
CA ASP A 162 -15.12 7.72 16.86
C ASP A 162 -14.29 6.43 16.77
N THR A 163 -14.93 5.25 16.77
CA THR A 163 -14.21 4.01 16.46
C THR A 163 -13.73 4.03 15.01
N LYS A 164 -12.46 3.66 14.78
CA LYS A 164 -11.88 3.53 13.44
C LYS A 164 -11.77 2.06 13.06
N LEU A 165 -12.08 1.77 11.80
CA LEU A 165 -11.92 0.46 11.17
C LEU A 165 -11.17 0.62 9.86
N ILE A 166 -10.47 -0.42 9.43
CA ILE A 166 -9.87 -0.51 8.11
C ILE A 166 -10.75 -1.40 7.24
N TYR A 167 -11.25 -0.85 6.13
CA TYR A 167 -11.91 -1.60 5.07
C TYR A 167 -10.88 -2.00 4.01
N LYS A 168 -10.78 -3.30 3.74
CA LYS A 168 -9.93 -3.86 2.70
C LYS A 168 -10.84 -4.44 1.61
N PRO A 169 -10.83 -3.94 0.35
CA PRO A 169 -11.65 -4.46 -0.76
C PRO A 169 -11.04 -5.74 -1.36
N ARG A 170 -10.65 -6.68 -0.48
CA ARG A 170 -10.07 -7.97 -0.84
C ARG A 170 -10.26 -8.96 0.30
N ASN A 171 -10.05 -10.24 0.01
CA ASN A 171 -9.95 -11.27 1.03
C ASN A 171 -8.82 -10.95 2.02
N ILE A 172 -9.07 -11.15 3.32
CA ILE A 172 -8.11 -10.91 4.42
C ILE A 172 -7.91 -12.16 5.28
N ASP A 173 -8.16 -13.35 4.76
CA ASP A 173 -8.06 -14.59 5.53
C ASP A 173 -6.64 -14.82 6.07
N THR A 174 -5.62 -14.32 5.35
CA THR A 174 -4.23 -14.33 5.81
C THR A 174 -4.02 -13.59 7.13
N ALA A 175 -4.78 -12.51 7.40
CA ALA A 175 -4.71 -11.80 8.67
C ALA A 175 -5.25 -12.66 9.83
N LYS A 176 -6.30 -13.43 9.59
CA LYS A 176 -6.84 -14.38 10.58
C LYS A 176 -5.83 -15.49 10.89
N SER A 177 -5.22 -16.07 9.86
CA SER A 177 -4.20 -17.10 10.01
C SER A 177 -2.94 -16.57 10.71
N TYR A 178 -2.56 -15.32 10.41
CA TYR A 178 -1.49 -14.64 11.12
C TYR A 178 -1.81 -14.44 12.60
N ASN A 179 -3.02 -13.99 12.96
CA ASN A 179 -3.42 -13.86 14.36
C ASN A 179 -3.35 -15.20 15.12
N ILE A 180 -3.83 -16.30 14.53
CA ILE A 180 -3.72 -17.64 15.12
C ILE A 180 -2.27 -18.02 15.38
N PHE A 181 -1.39 -17.73 14.41
CA PHE A 181 0.05 -17.98 14.56
C PHE A 181 0.67 -17.14 15.67
N ILE A 182 0.33 -15.85 15.75
CA ILE A 182 0.81 -14.94 16.80
C ILE A 182 0.30 -15.36 18.18
N ASP A 183 -0.94 -15.83 18.30
CA ASP A 183 -1.47 -16.35 19.56
C ASP A 183 -0.71 -17.58 20.04
N TRP A 184 -0.30 -18.47 19.13
CA TRP A 184 0.57 -19.59 19.45
C TRP A 184 1.94 -19.11 20.01
N ILE A 185 2.55 -18.08 19.41
CA ILE A 185 3.78 -17.47 19.93
C ILE A 185 3.56 -16.87 21.32
N ASN A 186 2.48 -16.13 21.51
CA ASN A 186 2.12 -15.49 22.78
C ASN A 186 2.06 -16.53 23.91
N GLN A 187 1.42 -17.66 23.66
CA GLN A 187 1.32 -18.77 24.62
C GLN A 187 2.68 -19.41 24.91
N LYS A 188 3.49 -19.68 23.88
CA LYS A 188 4.79 -20.37 24.04
C LYS A 188 5.85 -19.51 24.72
N LEU A 189 5.88 -18.21 24.42
CA LEU A 189 6.88 -17.28 24.98
C LEU A 189 6.39 -16.52 26.22
N ASN A 190 5.12 -16.69 26.61
CA ASN A 190 4.46 -15.88 27.63
C ASN A 190 4.65 -14.36 27.38
N ILE A 191 4.40 -13.96 26.13
CA ILE A 191 4.48 -12.58 25.65
C ILE A 191 3.10 -12.14 25.16
N ASN A 192 2.90 -10.83 25.00
CA ASN A 192 1.68 -10.24 24.46
C ASN A 192 1.99 -9.40 23.21
N LEU A 193 2.16 -10.07 22.08
CA LEU A 193 2.15 -9.47 20.75
C LEU A 193 0.72 -9.08 20.40
N LYS A 194 0.55 -7.86 19.88
CA LYS A 194 -0.76 -7.34 19.48
C LYS A 194 -1.25 -8.04 18.22
N ILE A 195 -2.42 -8.65 18.30
CA ILE A 195 -3.21 -9.13 17.16
C ILE A 195 -4.28 -8.09 16.79
N LEU A 196 -4.69 -8.07 15.53
CA LEU A 196 -5.75 -7.16 15.05
C LEU A 196 -7.02 -7.93 14.78
N ARG A 197 -8.13 -7.55 15.42
CA ARG A 197 -9.42 -8.20 15.17
C ARG A 197 -9.80 -8.03 13.70
N CYS A 198 -10.35 -9.09 13.10
CA CYS A 198 -10.72 -9.08 11.69
C CYS A 198 -12.08 -9.75 11.46
N LEU A 199 -12.85 -9.21 10.51
CA LEU A 199 -14.07 -9.80 9.97
C LEU A 199 -13.85 -10.01 8.46
N ASN A 200 -13.73 -11.27 8.05
CA ASN A 200 -13.30 -11.66 6.70
C ASN A 200 -14.48 -12.11 5.81
N TYR A 201 -14.43 -11.73 4.54
CA TYR A 201 -15.31 -12.20 3.47
C TYR A 201 -14.50 -12.54 2.21
N GLU A 202 -15.16 -13.09 1.19
CA GLU A 202 -14.48 -13.56 -0.02
C GLU A 202 -13.81 -12.44 -0.83
N HIS A 203 -14.43 -11.25 -0.88
CA HIS A 203 -13.99 -10.14 -1.73
C HIS A 203 -13.68 -8.86 -0.95
N TYR A 204 -13.88 -8.83 0.37
CA TYR A 204 -13.54 -7.70 1.22
C TYR A 204 -13.39 -8.15 2.68
N GLY A 205 -12.96 -7.26 3.55
CA GLY A 205 -12.97 -7.49 4.99
C GLY A 205 -12.76 -6.23 5.80
N TRP A 206 -13.07 -6.33 7.08
CA TRP A 206 -12.87 -5.30 8.08
C TRP A 206 -11.75 -5.70 9.02
N LEU A 207 -10.82 -4.80 9.26
CA LEU A 207 -9.70 -4.98 10.18
C LEU A 207 -9.74 -3.89 11.24
N GLU A 208 -9.34 -4.23 12.46
CA GLU A 208 -9.14 -3.27 13.53
C GLU A 208 -8.12 -2.22 13.12
N PHE A 209 -8.41 -0.96 13.43
CA PHE A 209 -7.47 0.13 13.20
C PHE A 209 -6.33 0.04 14.23
N ALA A 210 -5.09 0.03 13.76
CA ALA A 210 -3.93 0.07 14.62
C ALA A 210 -3.54 1.53 14.90
N ASP A 211 -3.92 2.06 16.07
CA ASP A 211 -3.52 3.42 16.45
C ASP A 211 -2.02 3.51 16.74
N HIS A 212 -1.39 4.55 16.19
CA HIS A 212 -0.09 5.01 16.64
C HIS A 212 -0.23 5.65 18.03
N HIS A 213 0.54 5.15 18.99
CA HIS A 213 0.59 5.69 20.34
C HIS A 213 2.04 5.89 20.74
N CYS A 214 2.31 7.01 21.41
CA CYS A 214 3.61 7.24 22.03
C CYS A 214 3.89 6.13 23.06
N ALA A 215 5.16 5.84 23.30
CA ALA A 215 5.53 5.06 24.48
C ALA A 215 5.30 5.93 25.72
N ASP A 216 4.98 5.30 26.86
CA ASP A 216 4.78 6.02 28.12
C ASP A 216 6.04 5.97 29.02
N SER A 217 6.97 5.06 28.70
CA SER A 217 8.17 4.82 29.50
C SER A 217 9.32 4.21 28.70
N VAL A 218 10.53 4.25 29.29
CA VAL A 218 11.68 3.51 28.77
C VAL A 218 11.41 2.00 28.75
N THR A 219 10.66 1.47 29.73
CA THR A 219 10.28 0.06 29.78
C THR A 219 9.40 -0.32 28.59
N ASP A 220 8.49 0.54 28.15
CA ASP A 220 7.67 0.30 26.95
C ASP A 220 8.52 0.23 25.69
N LEU A 221 9.58 1.03 25.60
CA LEU A 221 10.52 1.00 24.48
C LEU A 221 11.35 -0.30 24.49
N GLN A 222 11.75 -0.79 25.67
CA GLN A 222 12.41 -2.09 25.82
C GLN A 222 11.49 -3.23 25.38
N GLU A 223 10.24 -3.24 25.86
CA GLU A 223 9.21 -4.21 25.45
C GLU A 223 8.92 -4.13 23.94
N TYR A 224 8.81 -2.92 23.39
CA TYR A 224 8.58 -2.70 21.97
C TYR A 224 9.66 -3.37 21.13
N TYR A 225 10.94 -3.10 21.42
CA TYR A 225 12.03 -3.64 20.62
C TYR A 225 12.25 -5.13 20.85
N GLN A 226 11.97 -5.65 22.04
CA GLN A 226 11.89 -7.10 22.26
C GLN A 226 10.83 -7.74 21.36
N LYS A 227 9.62 -7.18 21.31
CA LYS A 227 8.55 -7.66 20.41
C LYS A 227 8.90 -7.49 18.94
N ALA A 228 9.59 -6.42 18.57
CA ALA A 228 10.05 -6.20 17.20
C ALA A 228 11.05 -7.28 16.77
N GLY A 229 11.96 -7.69 17.66
CA GLY A 229 12.84 -8.82 17.45
C GLY A 229 12.08 -10.14 17.25
N VAL A 230 11.05 -10.39 18.07
CA VAL A 230 10.17 -11.57 17.91
C VAL A 230 9.48 -11.55 16.55
N LEU A 231 8.88 -10.43 16.15
CA LEU A 231 8.21 -10.28 14.86
C LEU A 231 9.18 -10.44 13.67
N LEU A 232 10.43 -10.00 13.80
CA LEU A 232 11.45 -10.24 12.77
C LEU A 232 11.67 -11.75 12.57
N ALA A 233 11.77 -12.53 13.64
CA ALA A 233 11.88 -13.99 13.55
C ALA A 233 10.61 -14.63 12.96
N VAL A 234 9.42 -14.12 13.31
CA VAL A 234 8.15 -14.56 12.71
C VAL A 234 8.16 -14.37 11.19
N THR A 235 8.53 -13.18 10.70
CA THR A 235 8.60 -12.91 9.26
C THR A 235 9.67 -13.75 8.55
N LEU A 236 10.79 -14.04 9.23
CA LEU A 236 11.81 -14.96 8.72
C LEU A 236 11.25 -16.36 8.50
N LEU A 237 10.53 -16.92 9.47
CA LEU A 237 9.94 -18.26 9.38
C LEU A 237 8.85 -18.32 8.30
N LEU A 238 7.95 -17.33 8.28
CA LEU A 238 6.83 -17.28 7.33
C LEU A 238 7.29 -16.96 5.89
N GLY A 239 8.52 -16.47 5.71
CA GLY A 239 9.02 -16.01 4.43
C GLY A 239 8.28 -14.77 3.93
N SER A 240 7.88 -13.89 4.85
CA SER A 240 7.13 -12.68 4.54
C SER A 240 7.93 -11.72 3.68
N LYS A 241 7.24 -10.93 2.87
CA LYS A 241 7.81 -9.82 2.10
C LYS A 241 6.98 -8.55 2.29
N ASP A 242 7.52 -7.42 1.86
CA ASP A 242 6.80 -6.14 1.78
C ASP A 242 6.36 -5.55 3.14
N CYS A 243 7.07 -5.86 4.22
CA CYS A 243 6.88 -5.23 5.55
C CYS A 243 7.68 -3.92 5.67
N HIS A 244 7.58 -3.05 4.66
CA HIS A 244 8.26 -1.76 4.63
C HIS A 244 7.66 -0.78 5.65
N TYR A 245 8.29 0.38 5.81
CA TYR A 245 7.92 1.40 6.81
C TYR A 245 6.41 1.74 6.89
N GLU A 246 5.68 1.79 5.77
CA GLU A 246 4.23 2.10 5.82
C GLU A 246 3.36 0.96 6.36
N ASN A 247 3.88 -0.27 6.41
CA ASN A 247 3.15 -1.46 6.84
C ASN A 247 3.44 -1.83 8.32
N VAL A 248 4.14 -0.96 9.04
CA VAL A 248 4.44 -1.10 10.47
C VAL A 248 3.90 0.10 11.23
N ILE A 249 3.19 -0.16 12.34
CA ILE A 249 2.73 0.87 13.27
C ILE A 249 3.32 0.62 14.66
N ALA A 250 3.93 1.65 15.23
CA ALA A 250 4.32 1.71 16.62
C ALA A 250 3.14 2.12 17.50
N SER A 251 2.54 1.13 18.16
CA SER A 251 1.35 1.30 19.01
C SER A 251 1.76 1.17 20.47
N GLY A 252 2.39 2.23 21.01
CA GLY A 252 3.00 2.25 22.34
C GLY A 252 4.11 1.19 22.43
N LYS A 253 3.95 0.23 23.33
CA LYS A 253 4.86 -0.91 23.50
C LYS A 253 4.68 -2.06 22.50
N ASN A 254 3.89 -1.87 21.43
CA ASN A 254 3.58 -2.93 20.46
C ASN A 254 3.95 -2.50 19.03
N PRO A 255 4.92 -3.16 18.39
CA PRO A 255 5.06 -3.10 16.93
C PRO A 255 3.93 -3.91 16.29
N VAL A 256 3.25 -3.34 15.31
CA VAL A 256 2.11 -3.97 14.63
C VAL A 256 2.35 -4.00 13.13
N ILE A 257 2.33 -5.18 12.52
CA ILE A 257 2.29 -5.34 11.06
C ILE A 257 0.83 -5.23 10.63
N ILE A 258 0.52 -4.30 9.71
CA ILE A 258 -0.88 -3.96 9.36
C ILE A 258 -1.32 -4.50 8.00
N ASP A 259 -0.39 -4.94 7.15
CA ASP A 259 -0.70 -5.64 5.92
C ASP A 259 -0.18 -7.08 5.91
N HIS A 260 -1.10 -8.00 5.61
CA HIS A 260 -0.89 -9.44 5.73
C HIS A 260 -1.04 -10.16 4.38
N GLU A 261 -1.24 -9.43 3.28
CA GLU A 261 -1.44 -10.02 1.95
C GLU A 261 -0.17 -10.66 1.36
N THR A 262 1.00 -10.27 1.86
CA THR A 262 2.33 -10.81 1.52
C THR A 262 3.01 -11.52 2.71
N ILE A 263 2.23 -11.91 3.74
CA ILE A 263 2.78 -12.47 4.99
C ILE A 263 3.45 -13.84 4.80
N ILE A 264 3.00 -14.61 3.82
CA ILE A 264 3.67 -15.81 3.33
C ILE A 264 3.91 -15.62 1.84
N GLN A 265 5.03 -16.11 1.31
CA GLN A 265 5.36 -15.98 -0.11
C GLN A 265 5.94 -17.28 -0.66
N PRO A 266 5.70 -17.59 -1.95
CA PRO A 266 6.36 -18.70 -2.62
C PRO A 266 7.83 -18.36 -2.94
N VAL A 267 8.63 -19.37 -3.29
CA VAL A 267 10.00 -19.18 -3.77
C VAL A 267 10.03 -19.33 -5.29
N LEU A 268 10.47 -18.30 -6.00
CA LEU A 268 10.66 -18.36 -7.44
C LEU A 268 11.65 -19.47 -7.84
N SER A 269 11.40 -20.14 -8.97
CA SER A 269 12.40 -21.02 -9.58
C SER A 269 13.54 -20.21 -10.20
N GLN A 270 14.72 -20.83 -10.42
CA GLN A 270 15.88 -20.16 -11.02
C GLN A 270 15.47 -19.46 -12.32
N GLN A 271 15.69 -18.15 -12.40
CA GLN A 271 15.04 -17.30 -13.39
C GLN A 271 15.90 -16.99 -14.63
N SER A 272 15.20 -16.71 -15.74
CA SER A 272 15.70 -15.93 -16.88
C SER A 272 15.41 -14.41 -16.77
N ILE A 273 14.58 -14.00 -15.80
CA ILE A 273 14.18 -12.61 -15.50
C ILE A 273 14.93 -12.12 -14.26
N ARG A 274 15.20 -10.81 -14.18
CA ARG A 274 15.88 -10.19 -13.03
C ARG A 274 14.85 -9.73 -12.01
N THR A 275 14.94 -10.21 -10.76
CA THR A 275 14.05 -9.78 -9.67
C THR A 275 14.57 -8.59 -8.87
N TRP A 276 13.71 -8.02 -8.01
CA TRP A 276 14.12 -7.04 -7.00
C TRP A 276 15.20 -7.60 -6.05
N ASP A 277 14.98 -8.81 -5.54
CA ASP A 277 15.88 -9.46 -4.60
C ASP A 277 17.24 -9.74 -5.25
N GLU A 278 17.27 -10.19 -6.50
CA GLU A 278 18.51 -10.38 -7.27
C GLU A 278 19.20 -9.04 -7.58
N HIS A 279 18.43 -8.01 -7.95
CA HIS A 279 18.97 -6.68 -8.20
C HIS A 279 19.71 -6.14 -6.98
N HIS A 280 19.12 -6.34 -5.80
CA HIS A 280 19.66 -5.92 -4.51
C HIS A 280 20.40 -7.05 -3.79
N LYS A 281 20.74 -8.17 -4.43
CA LYS A 281 21.52 -9.26 -3.80
C LYS A 281 21.02 -9.64 -2.38
N ILE A 282 19.69 -9.68 -2.19
CA ILE A 282 19.09 -10.04 -0.91
C ILE A 282 19.38 -11.50 -0.65
N ALA A 283 19.95 -11.80 0.52
CA ALA A 283 20.28 -13.17 0.88
C ALA A 283 18.97 -13.98 1.00
N PRO A 284 18.84 -15.11 0.28
CA PRO A 284 17.63 -15.93 0.34
C PRO A 284 17.50 -16.55 1.74
N PHE A 285 16.26 -16.78 2.17
CA PHE A 285 15.95 -17.34 3.49
C PHE A 285 16.50 -16.52 4.66
N SER A 286 16.58 -15.19 4.50
CA SER A 286 17.15 -14.31 5.52
C SER A 286 16.15 -13.28 6.04
N VAL A 287 16.47 -12.69 7.18
CA VAL A 287 15.72 -11.60 7.82
C VAL A 287 15.56 -10.35 6.93
N LEU A 288 16.36 -10.24 5.85
CA LEU A 288 16.34 -9.13 4.91
C LEU A 288 15.16 -9.19 3.92
N GLU A 289 14.55 -10.37 3.70
CA GLU A 289 13.47 -10.55 2.71
C GLU A 289 12.18 -9.81 3.10
N SER A 290 11.94 -9.66 4.40
CA SER A 290 10.73 -9.00 4.92
C SER A 290 10.71 -7.48 4.69
N MET A 291 11.88 -6.86 4.52
CA MET A 291 12.08 -5.40 4.55
C MET A 291 11.79 -4.72 5.91
N LEU A 292 11.55 -5.48 6.99
CA LEU A 292 11.53 -4.92 8.35
C LEU A 292 12.88 -4.29 8.72
N ILE A 293 13.96 -4.92 8.25
CA ILE A 293 15.33 -4.41 8.29
C ILE A 293 15.93 -4.48 6.89
N ILE A 294 17.04 -3.77 6.67
CA ILE A 294 17.73 -3.75 5.36
C ILE A 294 19.24 -3.89 5.50
N ASN A 295 19.89 -4.24 4.40
CA ASN A 295 21.34 -4.15 4.27
C ASN A 295 21.68 -2.93 3.40
N LYS A 296 22.31 -1.89 3.94
CA LYS A 296 22.64 -0.68 3.15
C LYS A 296 23.55 -0.96 1.93
N ASN A 297 24.34 -2.03 1.96
CA ASN A 297 25.30 -2.35 0.90
C ASN A 297 24.65 -2.97 -0.34
N THR A 298 23.36 -3.27 -0.27
CA THR A 298 22.60 -3.85 -1.39
C THR A 298 21.99 -2.81 -2.33
N GLY A 299 22.01 -1.53 -1.93
CA GLY A 299 21.34 -0.46 -2.66
C GLY A 299 19.84 -0.38 -2.41
N VAL A 300 19.29 -1.18 -1.48
CA VAL A 300 17.90 -0.98 -1.02
C VAL A 300 17.81 0.39 -0.36
N PRO A 301 16.86 1.25 -0.76
CA PRO A 301 16.65 2.55 -0.13
C PRO A 301 16.43 2.42 1.38
N THR A 302 17.18 3.21 2.15
CA THR A 302 17.17 3.17 3.62
C THR A 302 15.81 3.54 4.21
N GLU A 303 15.02 4.34 3.49
CA GLU A 303 13.65 4.71 3.86
C GLU A 303 12.66 3.54 3.90
N TYR A 304 12.96 2.42 3.26
CA TYR A 304 12.02 1.29 3.21
C TYR A 304 12.07 0.40 4.45
N ALA A 305 13.05 0.56 5.33
CA ALA A 305 13.17 -0.26 6.53
C ALA A 305 11.94 -0.11 7.44
N GLY A 306 11.20 -1.20 7.68
CA GLY A 306 10.05 -1.24 8.57
C GLY A 306 10.33 -0.67 9.96
N TYR A 307 11.45 -1.06 10.56
CA TYR A 307 11.92 -0.56 11.87
C TYR A 307 12.87 0.65 11.78
N GLY A 308 12.96 1.27 10.60
CA GLY A 308 13.73 2.49 10.36
C GLY A 308 15.24 2.32 10.47
N ILE A 309 15.95 3.45 10.43
CA ILE A 309 17.41 3.51 10.61
C ILE A 309 17.72 4.75 11.46
N LYS A 310 18.55 4.58 12.49
CA LYS A 310 18.90 5.67 13.40
C LYS A 310 19.54 6.84 12.65
N GLY A 311 19.04 8.04 12.90
CA GLY A 311 19.51 9.28 12.28
C GLY A 311 18.90 9.59 10.91
N ASN A 312 18.19 8.64 10.29
CA ASN A 312 17.55 8.83 8.99
C ASN A 312 16.08 9.26 9.15
N ILE A 313 15.87 10.50 9.58
CA ILE A 313 14.52 11.01 9.91
C ILE A 313 13.83 11.74 8.76
N GLU A 314 14.59 12.37 7.88
CA GLU A 314 14.06 13.14 6.74
C GLU A 314 15.06 13.14 5.60
N ILE A 315 14.55 13.33 4.39
CA ILE A 315 15.37 13.58 3.20
C ILE A 315 14.83 14.78 2.44
N MET A 316 15.73 15.46 1.74
CA MET A 316 15.35 16.45 0.75
C MET A 316 14.89 15.73 -0.53
N ASP A 317 13.73 16.10 -1.03
CA ASP A 317 13.12 15.60 -2.26
C ASP A 317 12.74 16.77 -3.19
N LEU A 318 12.50 16.45 -4.46
CA LEU A 318 12.04 17.40 -5.47
C LEU A 318 10.58 17.11 -5.82
N GLU A 319 9.71 18.04 -5.44
CA GLU A 319 8.31 17.99 -5.82
C GLU A 319 8.03 18.95 -6.99
N LYS A 320 7.24 18.49 -7.96
CA LYS A 320 6.64 19.34 -8.98
C LYS A 320 5.22 19.67 -8.58
N LYS A 321 4.94 20.95 -8.33
CA LYS A 321 3.63 21.44 -7.92
C LYS A 321 3.15 22.54 -8.86
N VAL A 322 1.85 22.61 -9.11
CA VAL A 322 1.25 23.78 -9.79
C VAL A 322 1.20 24.96 -8.83
N ILE A 323 1.61 26.12 -9.30
CA ILE A 323 1.54 27.38 -8.59
C ILE A 323 0.62 28.33 -9.36
N HIS A 324 -0.08 29.21 -8.63
CA HIS A 324 -1.20 30.00 -9.15
C HIS A 324 -2.26 29.12 -9.86
N PRO A 325 -2.73 28.03 -9.20
CA PRO A 325 -3.71 27.14 -9.79
C PRO A 325 -4.97 27.92 -10.18
N ASN A 326 -5.62 27.47 -11.24
CA ASN A 326 -6.87 28.05 -11.73
C ASN A 326 -6.77 29.53 -12.16
N THR A 327 -5.58 29.93 -12.62
CA THR A 327 -5.33 31.27 -13.18
C THR A 327 -4.60 31.19 -14.52
N ILE A 328 -4.58 32.30 -15.26
CA ILE A 328 -3.81 32.41 -16.49
C ILE A 328 -2.31 32.25 -16.24
N ASP A 329 -1.84 32.55 -15.03
CA ASP A 329 -0.43 32.47 -14.62
C ASP A 329 -0.04 31.09 -14.05
N SER A 330 -0.96 30.11 -14.12
CA SER A 330 -0.70 28.74 -13.68
C SER A 330 0.56 28.18 -14.36
N LYS A 331 1.48 27.67 -13.55
CA LYS A 331 2.70 27.00 -14.01
C LYS A 331 3.13 25.89 -13.07
N ARG A 332 3.86 24.91 -13.59
CA ARG A 332 4.47 23.84 -12.80
C ARG A 332 5.86 24.27 -12.36
N ASP A 333 6.05 24.35 -11.05
CA ASP A 333 7.28 24.75 -10.40
C ASP A 333 7.93 23.55 -9.71
N THR A 334 9.26 23.50 -9.70
CA THR A 334 10.01 22.44 -9.01
C THR A 334 10.57 23.02 -7.73
N ARG A 335 10.23 22.41 -6.59
CA ARG A 335 10.61 22.92 -5.26
C ARG A 335 11.24 21.82 -4.44
N PHE A 336 12.17 22.22 -3.57
CA PHE A 336 12.71 21.36 -2.53
C PHE A 336 11.67 21.19 -1.44
N VAL A 337 11.39 19.94 -1.09
CA VAL A 337 10.53 19.57 0.04
C VAL A 337 11.29 18.62 0.95
N PHE A 338 11.07 18.71 2.25
CA PHE A 338 11.60 17.74 3.21
C PHE A 338 10.54 16.67 3.43
N ARG A 339 10.86 15.43 3.04
CA ARG A 339 10.00 14.27 3.25
C ARG A 339 10.48 13.53 4.50
N LYS A 340 9.58 13.39 5.48
CA LYS A 340 9.83 12.55 6.66
C LYS A 340 9.94 11.09 6.23
N LEU A 341 11.02 10.44 6.66
CA LEU A 341 11.25 9.01 6.48
C LEU A 341 10.73 8.20 7.67
N VAL A 342 10.57 8.85 8.81
CA VAL A 342 9.92 8.28 9.97
C VAL A 342 8.47 8.73 10.01
N LYS A 343 7.56 7.76 10.05
CA LYS A 343 6.12 7.97 10.20
C LYS A 343 5.66 7.30 11.49
N GLU A 344 4.51 6.64 11.46
CA GLU A 344 3.89 5.93 12.57
C GLU A 344 4.62 4.62 12.92
N ASN A 345 5.65 4.23 12.16
CA ASN A 345 6.37 2.97 12.30
C ASN A 345 7.47 2.94 13.38
N ILE A 346 7.86 4.11 13.88
CA ILE A 346 8.94 4.24 14.87
C ILE A 346 8.37 4.77 16.18
N PRO A 347 8.72 4.16 17.34
CA PRO A 347 8.31 4.66 18.64
C PRO A 347 8.66 6.12 18.85
N PHE A 348 7.74 6.84 19.49
CA PHE A 348 7.90 8.24 19.87
C PHE A 348 7.80 8.36 21.40
N TYR A 349 8.77 9.03 22.02
CA TYR A 349 8.85 9.25 23.46
C TYR A 349 9.64 10.53 23.75
N GLU A 350 9.14 11.40 24.65
CA GLU A 350 9.78 12.68 25.02
C GLU A 350 10.23 13.51 23.78
N ASP A 351 9.31 13.71 22.85
CA ASP A 351 9.50 14.46 21.59
C ASP A 351 10.59 13.93 20.65
N LYS A 352 10.94 12.65 20.77
CA LYS A 352 11.98 12.01 19.96
C LYS A 352 11.52 10.70 19.37
N HIS A 353 12.01 10.41 18.17
CA HIS A 353 11.98 9.06 17.61
C HIS A 353 13.14 8.24 18.17
N LEU A 354 12.82 7.07 18.72
CA LEU A 354 13.79 6.15 19.30
C LEU A 354 13.96 4.98 18.33
N PHE A 355 15.16 4.41 18.26
CA PHE A 355 15.51 3.41 17.24
C PHE A 355 16.03 2.12 17.86
N ALA A 356 15.90 1.01 17.12
CA ALA A 356 16.35 -0.31 17.57
C ALA A 356 17.85 -0.34 17.93
N ALA A 357 18.66 0.51 17.30
CA ALA A 357 20.09 0.66 17.59
C ALA A 357 20.36 1.01 19.07
N ASP A 358 19.49 1.80 19.70
CA ASP A 358 19.59 2.20 21.11
C ASP A 358 19.08 1.10 22.07
N TYR A 359 18.31 0.14 21.55
CA TYR A 359 17.71 -0.97 22.29
C TYR A 359 18.19 -2.33 21.78
N ARG A 360 19.42 -2.39 21.23
CA ARG A 360 20.00 -3.56 20.57
C ARG A 360 19.82 -4.86 21.35
N ALA A 361 20.12 -4.83 22.65
CA ALA A 361 20.08 -6.01 23.49
C ALA A 361 18.67 -6.63 23.51
N PHE A 362 17.64 -5.81 23.71
CA PHE A 362 16.24 -6.24 23.73
C PHE A 362 15.78 -6.77 22.36
N PHE A 363 16.17 -6.09 21.27
CA PHE A 363 15.84 -6.53 19.92
C PHE A 363 16.45 -7.91 19.60
N ILE A 364 17.74 -8.09 19.86
CA ILE A 364 18.43 -9.37 19.62
C ILE A 364 17.88 -10.45 20.55
N GLU A 365 17.57 -10.13 21.81
CA GLU A 365 16.98 -11.06 22.77
C GLU A 365 15.61 -11.57 22.27
N GLY A 366 14.73 -10.67 21.81
CA GLY A 366 13.43 -11.03 21.25
C GLY A 366 13.54 -11.92 20.03
N PHE A 367 14.42 -11.57 19.09
CA PHE A 367 14.70 -12.39 17.91
C PHE A 367 15.21 -13.79 18.30
N THR A 368 16.17 -13.83 19.22
CA THR A 368 16.80 -15.06 19.71
C THR A 368 15.77 -15.98 20.36
N LYS A 369 14.90 -15.45 21.24
CA LYS A 369 13.85 -16.22 21.93
C LYS A 369 12.87 -16.87 20.94
N ALA A 370 12.42 -16.11 19.94
CA ALA A 370 11.50 -16.62 18.94
C ALA A 370 12.17 -17.65 18.02
N TYR A 371 13.42 -17.41 17.60
CA TYR A 371 14.19 -18.36 16.80
C TYR A 371 14.39 -19.69 17.55
N ASP A 372 14.77 -19.65 18.82
CA ASP A 372 14.99 -20.84 19.64
C ASP A 372 13.68 -21.61 19.88
N LEU A 373 12.56 -20.89 20.07
CA LEU A 373 11.25 -21.51 20.09
C LEU A 373 11.00 -22.31 18.81
N PHE A 374 11.22 -21.72 17.62
CA PHE A 374 11.00 -22.42 16.36
C PHE A 374 11.87 -23.67 16.20
N VAL A 375 13.14 -23.60 16.62
CA VAL A 375 14.03 -24.77 16.63
C VAL A 375 13.48 -25.86 17.55
N SER A 376 13.06 -25.50 18.76
CA SER A 376 12.54 -26.46 19.74
C SER A 376 11.15 -27.03 19.41
N SER A 377 10.34 -26.28 18.66
CA SER A 377 8.98 -26.66 18.22
C SER A 377 8.95 -27.21 16.79
N LYS A 378 10.08 -27.63 16.22
CA LYS A 378 10.16 -28.11 14.83
C LYS A 378 9.13 -29.20 14.52
N ASP A 379 9.02 -30.22 15.36
CA ASP A 379 8.08 -31.33 15.15
C ASP A 379 6.62 -30.86 15.21
N GLU A 380 6.30 -29.95 16.14
CA GLU A 380 4.97 -29.35 16.27
C GLU A 380 4.61 -28.50 15.05
N LEU A 381 5.54 -27.68 14.56
CA LEU A 381 5.36 -26.83 13.38
C LEU A 381 5.20 -27.64 12.07
N MET A 382 5.78 -28.84 12.00
CA MET A 382 5.63 -29.76 10.87
C MET A 382 4.42 -30.70 10.99
N SER A 383 3.73 -30.69 12.14
CA SER A 383 2.62 -31.61 12.42
C SER A 383 1.29 -31.17 11.77
N SER A 384 0.31 -32.07 11.80
CA SER A 384 -1.08 -31.77 11.38
C SER A 384 -1.77 -30.76 12.30
N ASP A 385 -1.30 -30.58 13.53
CA ASP A 385 -1.86 -29.64 14.51
C ASP A 385 -1.11 -28.31 14.54
N SER A 386 -0.17 -28.11 13.59
CA SER A 386 0.64 -26.92 13.47
C SER A 386 -0.20 -25.64 13.32
N PRO A 387 0.20 -24.52 13.94
CA PRO A 387 -0.43 -23.22 13.69
C PRO A 387 -0.29 -22.77 12.22
N ILE A 388 0.63 -23.38 11.44
CA ILE A 388 0.82 -23.09 10.01
C ILE A 388 -0.33 -23.64 9.15
N GLN A 389 -1.13 -24.60 9.65
CA GLN A 389 -2.25 -25.16 8.88
C GLN A 389 -3.27 -24.08 8.46
N GLY A 390 -3.41 -23.00 9.24
CA GLY A 390 -4.27 -21.86 8.87
C GLY A 390 -3.86 -21.17 7.58
N PHE A 391 -2.60 -21.28 7.16
CA PHE A 391 -2.09 -20.67 5.93
C PHE A 391 -2.34 -21.48 4.66
N LYS A 392 -2.85 -22.72 4.76
CA LYS A 392 -3.19 -23.54 3.59
C LYS A 392 -4.47 -23.04 2.92
N LYS A 393 -4.52 -23.16 1.59
CA LYS A 393 -5.64 -22.78 0.72
C LYS A 393 -6.04 -21.31 0.83
N GLN A 394 -5.06 -20.43 1.05
CA GLN A 394 -5.26 -19.00 1.18
C GLN A 394 -4.97 -18.29 -0.14
N LYS A 395 -5.74 -17.22 -0.44
CA LYS A 395 -5.46 -16.32 -1.57
C LYS A 395 -4.35 -15.35 -1.14
N ILE A 396 -3.19 -15.43 -1.79
CA ILE A 396 -1.99 -14.66 -1.46
C ILE A 396 -1.68 -13.66 -2.56
N ARG A 397 -1.34 -12.41 -2.21
CA ARG A 397 -0.82 -11.42 -3.17
C ARG A 397 0.61 -11.77 -3.50
N TYR A 398 0.95 -11.76 -4.79
CA TYR A 398 2.33 -11.85 -5.26
C TYR A 398 2.74 -10.55 -5.95
N VAL A 399 3.77 -9.89 -5.42
CA VAL A 399 4.29 -8.65 -6.01
C VAL A 399 5.29 -9.00 -7.11
N TRP A 400 4.80 -9.14 -8.35
CA TRP A 400 5.63 -9.49 -9.50
C TRP A 400 6.67 -8.42 -9.82
N ARG A 401 6.25 -7.16 -9.76
CA ARG A 401 7.10 -5.99 -9.99
C ARG A 401 6.83 -4.98 -8.87
N PRO A 402 7.85 -4.31 -8.33
CA PRO A 402 7.66 -3.26 -7.34
C PRO A 402 6.66 -2.20 -7.83
N THR A 403 5.72 -1.83 -6.97
CA THR A 403 4.53 -1.03 -7.29
C THR A 403 4.91 0.36 -7.80
N PHE A 404 5.98 0.96 -7.24
CA PHE A 404 6.52 2.25 -7.67
C PHE A 404 6.91 2.28 -9.17
N VAL A 405 7.27 1.14 -9.78
CA VAL A 405 7.59 1.08 -11.21
C VAL A 405 6.35 1.35 -12.04
N TYR A 406 5.21 0.75 -11.68
CA TYR A 406 3.92 0.99 -12.35
C TYR A 406 3.47 2.45 -12.18
N PHE A 407 3.57 3.00 -10.96
CA PHE A 407 3.25 4.41 -10.72
C PHE A 407 4.09 5.35 -11.59
N ARG A 408 5.40 5.10 -11.73
CA ARG A 408 6.27 5.91 -12.59
C ARG A 408 5.86 5.86 -14.06
N ILE A 409 5.48 4.68 -14.55
CA ILE A 409 4.99 4.52 -15.92
C ILE A 409 3.66 5.27 -16.10
N LEU A 410 2.67 5.04 -15.24
CA LEU A 410 1.37 5.75 -15.31
C LEU A 410 1.54 7.27 -15.22
N LYS A 411 2.43 7.76 -14.34
CA LYS A 411 2.74 9.19 -14.23
C LYS A 411 3.36 9.75 -15.51
N TYR A 412 4.23 9.00 -16.18
CA TYR A 412 4.79 9.38 -17.48
C TYR A 412 3.73 9.40 -18.59
N MET A 413 2.79 8.44 -18.56
CA MET A 413 1.69 8.34 -19.52
C MET A 413 0.70 9.52 -19.44
N ARG A 414 0.72 10.35 -18.37
CA ARG A 414 -0.10 11.57 -18.20
C ARG A 414 0.25 12.73 -19.13
N SER A 415 1.30 12.59 -19.94
CA SER A 415 1.70 13.60 -20.94
C SER A 415 0.61 13.82 -22.00
N SER A 416 0.44 15.08 -22.41
CA SER A 416 -0.54 15.49 -23.41
C SER A 416 -0.39 14.77 -24.76
N VAL A 417 0.80 14.28 -25.11
CA VAL A 417 1.05 13.52 -26.35
C VAL A 417 0.30 12.17 -26.34
N PHE A 418 0.31 11.45 -25.21
CA PHE A 418 -0.35 10.15 -25.10
C PHE A 418 -1.85 10.28 -24.86
N MET A 419 -2.29 11.41 -24.30
CA MET A 419 -3.71 11.62 -24.02
C MET A 419 -4.58 11.89 -25.27
N LYS A 420 -3.95 12.19 -26.41
CA LYS A 420 -4.59 12.51 -27.69
C LYS A 420 -5.04 11.30 -28.52
N SER A 421 -4.39 10.15 -28.35
CA SER A 421 -4.63 8.96 -29.19
C SER A 421 -4.49 7.69 -28.37
N SER A 422 -5.52 6.84 -28.44
CA SER A 422 -5.52 5.53 -27.76
C SER A 422 -4.40 4.64 -28.32
N GLU A 423 -4.17 4.68 -29.63
CA GLU A 423 -3.11 3.91 -30.29
C GLU A 423 -1.72 4.31 -29.77
N ALA A 424 -1.46 5.61 -29.66
CA ALA A 424 -0.21 6.12 -29.12
C ALA A 424 -0.03 5.77 -27.63
N TYR A 425 -1.11 5.86 -26.85
CA TYR A 425 -1.11 5.48 -25.43
C TYR A 425 -0.80 3.99 -25.25
N GLU A 426 -1.53 3.12 -25.94
CA GLU A 426 -1.39 1.67 -25.86
C GLU A 426 -0.03 1.19 -26.35
N SER A 427 0.43 1.71 -27.50
CA SER A 427 1.73 1.37 -28.06
C SER A 427 2.87 1.77 -27.14
N LYS A 428 2.84 2.99 -26.58
CA LYS A 428 3.90 3.43 -25.67
C LYS A 428 3.89 2.67 -24.35
N LEU A 429 2.71 2.40 -23.80
CA LEU A 429 2.58 1.60 -22.59
C LEU A 429 3.16 0.20 -22.81
N TYR A 430 2.81 -0.46 -23.92
CA TYR A 430 3.37 -1.75 -24.28
C TYR A 430 4.90 -1.71 -24.46
N GLU A 431 5.43 -0.69 -25.13
CA GLU A 431 6.88 -0.49 -25.27
C GLU A 431 7.57 -0.42 -23.90
N LEU A 432 7.02 0.35 -22.95
CA LEU A 432 7.60 0.50 -21.61
C LEU A 432 7.51 -0.79 -20.78
N MET A 433 6.36 -1.46 -20.84
CA MET A 433 6.10 -2.68 -20.06
C MET A 433 6.88 -3.89 -20.57
N SER A 434 6.98 -4.03 -21.89
CA SER A 434 7.64 -5.17 -22.56
C SER A 434 9.16 -5.20 -22.35
N LYS A 435 9.81 -4.11 -21.97
CA LYS A 435 11.27 -4.05 -21.71
C LYS A 435 11.77 -5.12 -20.75
N ALA A 436 10.97 -5.50 -19.76
CA ALA A 436 11.31 -6.55 -18.80
C ALA A 436 11.31 -7.97 -19.42
N TYR A 437 10.74 -8.14 -20.61
CA TYR A 437 10.47 -9.42 -21.27
C TYR A 437 11.16 -9.57 -22.63
N GLN A 438 12.15 -8.71 -22.94
CA GLN A 438 12.81 -8.69 -24.26
C GLN A 438 13.88 -9.79 -24.46
N LYS A 439 14.26 -10.53 -23.41
CA LYS A 439 15.24 -11.62 -23.54
C LYS A 439 14.62 -12.85 -24.20
N ALA A 440 15.40 -13.61 -24.98
CA ALA A 440 14.94 -14.78 -25.73
C ALA A 440 14.23 -15.83 -24.84
N ASP A 441 14.66 -15.99 -23.59
CA ASP A 441 14.10 -16.98 -22.65
C ASP A 441 12.87 -16.46 -21.86
N CYS A 442 12.25 -15.36 -22.28
CA CYS A 442 11.09 -14.75 -21.62
C CYS A 442 9.73 -15.11 -22.24
N GLU A 443 9.69 -15.94 -23.30
CA GLU A 443 8.45 -16.35 -23.98
C GLU A 443 7.40 -16.91 -23.00
N ASN A 444 7.84 -17.74 -22.05
CA ASN A 444 6.96 -18.34 -21.03
C ASN A 444 6.34 -17.31 -20.07
N TYR A 445 6.84 -16.08 -20.02
CA TYR A 445 6.36 -15.00 -19.15
C TYR A 445 5.48 -13.98 -19.87
N LYS A 446 5.21 -14.14 -21.17
CA LYS A 446 4.34 -13.22 -21.93
C LYS A 446 2.93 -13.10 -21.37
N PHE A 447 2.40 -14.15 -20.76
CA PHE A 447 1.09 -14.09 -20.11
C PHE A 447 1.07 -13.10 -18.94
N ILE A 448 2.19 -12.93 -18.23
CA ILE A 448 2.33 -11.95 -17.16
C ILE A 448 2.30 -10.53 -17.74
N LEU A 449 3.05 -10.28 -18.80
CA LEU A 449 2.98 -9.00 -19.51
C LEU A 449 1.56 -8.68 -19.95
N ASN A 450 0.83 -9.65 -20.51
CA ASN A 450 -0.56 -9.46 -20.92
C ASN A 450 -1.45 -9.10 -19.72
N HIS A 451 -1.25 -9.77 -18.58
CA HIS A 451 -1.99 -9.48 -17.34
C HIS A 451 -1.66 -8.10 -16.76
N GLU A 452 -0.38 -7.69 -16.77
CA GLU A 452 0.04 -6.34 -16.40
C GLU A 452 -0.61 -5.28 -17.31
N MET A 453 -0.57 -5.51 -18.63
CA MET A 453 -1.14 -4.59 -19.63
C MET A 453 -2.64 -4.39 -19.44
N GLN A 454 -3.40 -5.46 -19.19
CA GLN A 454 -4.85 -5.37 -18.98
C GLN A 454 -5.24 -4.46 -17.81
N GLN A 455 -4.45 -4.47 -16.74
CA GLN A 455 -4.67 -3.63 -15.55
C GLN A 455 -4.15 -2.21 -15.77
N MET A 456 -2.94 -2.06 -16.30
CA MET A 456 -2.34 -0.74 -16.57
C MET A 456 -3.15 0.09 -17.58
N LEU A 457 -3.81 -0.55 -18.56
CA LEU A 457 -4.71 0.12 -19.51
C LEU A 457 -5.97 0.69 -18.86
N LYS A 458 -6.37 0.17 -17.70
CA LYS A 458 -7.45 0.72 -16.87
C LYS A 458 -6.96 1.80 -15.91
N GLY A 459 -5.64 1.99 -15.80
CA GLY A 459 -5.01 2.89 -14.85
C GLY A 459 -4.73 2.25 -13.48
N ASP A 460 -4.95 0.95 -13.34
CA ASP A 460 -4.72 0.21 -12.10
C ASP A 460 -3.26 -0.21 -11.95
N ILE A 461 -2.79 -0.34 -10.71
CA ILE A 461 -1.53 -1.01 -10.41
C ILE A 461 -1.75 -2.52 -10.57
N PRO A 462 -0.94 -3.25 -11.35
CA PRO A 462 -1.11 -4.68 -11.52
C PRO A 462 -1.04 -5.45 -10.21
N PHE A 463 -2.05 -6.28 -9.99
CA PHE A 463 -2.20 -7.17 -8.87
C PHE A 463 -2.14 -8.61 -9.34
N PHE A 464 -1.46 -9.49 -8.60
CA PHE A 464 -1.40 -10.93 -8.89
C PHE A 464 -1.76 -11.71 -7.64
N ASN A 465 -2.54 -12.77 -7.81
CA ASN A 465 -2.90 -13.71 -6.76
C ASN A 465 -2.48 -15.13 -7.11
N LEU A 466 -2.25 -15.93 -6.07
CA LEU A 466 -2.14 -17.39 -6.15
C LEU A 466 -2.81 -18.04 -4.92
N ASP A 467 -3.13 -19.32 -5.02
CA ASP A 467 -3.35 -20.13 -3.82
C ASP A 467 -2.00 -20.40 -3.16
N SER A 468 -1.96 -20.32 -1.83
CA SER A 468 -0.81 -20.67 -0.99
C SER A 468 -0.13 -22.01 -1.32
N GLN A 469 -0.86 -22.98 -1.87
CA GLN A 469 -0.36 -24.31 -2.22
C GLN A 469 0.00 -24.47 -3.71
N ASP A 470 -0.21 -23.44 -4.53
CA ASP A 470 0.08 -23.48 -5.95
C ASP A 470 1.55 -23.12 -6.25
N HIS A 471 2.08 -23.74 -7.31
CA HIS A 471 3.40 -23.42 -7.87
C HIS A 471 3.35 -22.51 -9.12
N HIS A 472 2.17 -21.99 -9.44
CA HIS A 472 1.93 -21.16 -10.61
C HIS A 472 1.19 -19.87 -10.22
N LEU A 473 1.35 -18.83 -11.03
CA LEU A 473 0.54 -17.61 -10.89
C LEU A 473 -0.79 -17.80 -11.61
N GLY A 474 -1.86 -17.17 -11.09
CA GLY A 474 -3.16 -17.15 -11.75
C GLY A 474 -3.06 -16.67 -13.20
N GLY A 475 -3.80 -17.34 -14.11
CA GLY A 475 -3.85 -17.04 -15.54
C GLY A 475 -3.17 -18.07 -16.45
N ASN A 476 -2.23 -18.87 -15.94
CA ASN A 476 -1.68 -20.02 -16.67
C ASN A 476 -1.29 -21.17 -15.71
N GLY A 477 -2.22 -22.11 -15.50
CA GLY A 477 -2.04 -23.25 -14.60
C GLY A 477 -0.98 -24.28 -15.02
N SER A 478 -0.35 -24.12 -16.19
CA SER A 478 0.61 -25.08 -16.73
C SER A 478 2.08 -24.67 -16.52
N PHE A 479 2.36 -23.41 -16.21
CA PHE A 479 3.73 -22.91 -16.08
C PHE A 479 4.14 -22.85 -14.61
N LYS A 480 5.03 -23.76 -14.20
CA LYS A 480 5.57 -23.83 -12.84
C LYS A 480 6.61 -22.72 -12.64
N ILE A 481 6.16 -21.60 -12.09
CA ILE A 481 6.98 -20.40 -11.83
C ILE A 481 7.77 -20.56 -10.52
N PHE A 482 7.17 -21.19 -9.53
CA PHE A 482 7.71 -21.30 -8.18
C PHE A 482 8.38 -22.65 -7.95
N SER A 483 9.60 -22.64 -7.42
CA SER A 483 10.30 -23.84 -6.96
C SER A 483 9.62 -24.44 -5.73
N HIS A 484 9.16 -23.57 -4.83
CA HIS A 484 8.38 -23.92 -3.64
C HIS A 484 7.11 -23.06 -3.60
N ASN A 485 5.96 -23.66 -3.28
CA ASN A 485 4.77 -22.88 -2.93
C ASN A 485 4.94 -22.19 -1.56
N CYS A 486 3.95 -21.45 -1.09
CA CYS A 486 4.07 -20.68 0.16
C CYS A 486 4.28 -21.60 1.37
N ILE A 487 3.62 -22.75 1.41
CA ILE A 487 3.69 -23.69 2.54
C ILE A 487 5.03 -24.43 2.54
N GLU A 488 5.45 -24.92 1.39
CA GLU A 488 6.75 -25.57 1.21
C GLU A 488 7.92 -24.62 1.55
N ASN A 489 7.78 -23.30 1.29
CA ASN A 489 8.77 -22.30 1.71
C ASN A 489 8.90 -22.24 3.24
N ILE A 490 7.78 -22.27 3.98
CA ILE A 490 7.79 -22.28 5.45
C ILE A 490 8.44 -23.58 5.94
N GLU A 491 8.05 -24.73 5.38
CA GLU A 491 8.63 -26.04 5.71
C GLU A 491 10.15 -26.08 5.45
N GLN A 492 10.60 -25.50 4.34
CA GLN A 492 12.01 -25.37 4.01
C GLN A 492 12.75 -24.52 5.04
N ARG A 493 12.17 -23.40 5.48
CA ARG A 493 12.77 -22.52 6.52
C ARG A 493 12.88 -23.22 7.86
N ILE A 494 11.85 -23.95 8.28
CA ILE A 494 11.88 -24.80 9.48
C ILE A 494 13.04 -25.80 9.40
N ASN A 495 13.29 -26.36 8.22
CA ASN A 495 14.40 -27.30 8.02
C ASN A 495 15.79 -26.65 8.02
N LEU A 496 15.90 -25.38 7.63
CA LEU A 496 17.16 -24.63 7.61
C LEU A 496 17.60 -24.14 9.00
N PHE A 497 16.68 -24.05 9.96
CA PHE A 497 17.00 -23.54 11.29
C PHE A 497 18.05 -24.39 12.00
N SER A 498 19.16 -23.74 12.30
CA SER A 498 20.34 -24.29 12.96
C SER A 498 21.08 -23.17 13.70
N THR A 499 22.06 -23.53 14.55
CA THR A 499 22.94 -22.55 15.22
C THR A 499 23.67 -21.67 14.20
N LYS A 500 24.22 -22.27 13.15
CA LYS A 500 24.93 -21.52 12.09
C LYS A 500 24.00 -20.53 11.37
N HIS A 501 22.79 -20.97 11.02
CA HIS A 501 21.82 -20.09 10.38
C HIS A 501 21.41 -18.94 11.31
N LYS A 502 21.24 -19.20 12.61
CA LYS A 502 20.94 -18.17 13.61
C LYS A 502 22.04 -17.11 13.69
N GLU A 503 23.29 -17.54 13.73
CA GLU A 503 24.47 -16.65 13.76
C GLU A 503 24.49 -15.74 12.54
N GLU A 504 24.24 -16.28 11.34
CA GLU A 504 24.14 -15.51 10.10
C GLU A 504 23.00 -14.47 10.15
N GLN A 505 21.82 -14.84 10.65
CA GLN A 505 20.72 -13.88 10.82
C GLN A 505 21.06 -12.76 11.81
N ILE A 506 21.73 -13.10 12.92
CA ILE A 506 22.20 -12.12 13.91
C ILE A 506 23.26 -11.20 13.31
N GLU A 507 24.10 -11.68 12.39
CA GLU A 507 25.05 -10.85 11.66
C GLU A 507 24.32 -9.80 10.79
N PHE A 508 23.30 -10.19 10.03
CA PHE A 508 22.48 -9.24 9.27
C PHE A 508 21.82 -8.19 10.16
N ILE A 509 21.26 -8.61 11.31
CA ILE A 509 20.67 -7.70 12.30
C ILE A 509 21.72 -6.71 12.82
N ASN A 510 22.90 -7.20 13.22
CA ASN A 510 23.97 -6.34 13.73
C ASN A 510 24.47 -5.35 12.68
N ASN A 511 24.59 -5.78 11.42
CA ASN A 511 24.98 -4.93 10.32
C ASN A 511 23.97 -3.78 10.09
N TRP A 512 22.67 -4.08 10.18
CA TRP A 512 21.61 -3.06 10.12
C TRP A 512 21.64 -2.10 11.32
N LEU A 513 21.76 -2.63 12.55
CA LEU A 513 21.82 -1.82 13.78
C LEU A 513 23.06 -0.91 13.84
N ASN A 514 24.11 -1.22 13.08
CA ASN A 514 25.35 -0.44 12.96
C ASN A 514 25.33 0.58 11.81
N ILE A 515 24.21 0.75 11.10
CA ILE A 515 24.10 1.78 10.08
C ILE A 515 24.09 3.15 10.76
N ASN A 516 25.25 3.80 10.75
CA ASN A 516 25.37 5.22 11.08
C ASN A 516 25.15 6.03 9.81
N THR A 517 24.12 6.87 9.79
CA THR A 517 24.03 7.97 8.83
C THR A 517 24.82 9.13 9.42
N SER A 518 25.97 9.46 8.83
CA SER A 518 26.60 10.76 9.07
C SER A 518 25.62 11.83 8.60
N VAL A 519 25.10 12.59 9.56
CA VAL A 519 24.25 13.77 9.34
C VAL A 519 25.07 14.87 8.67
#